data_AF-A0A9D9AC61-F1
#
_entry.id   AF-A0A9D9AC61-F1
#
_cell.length_a   1.000
_cell.length_b   1.000
_cell.length_c   1.000
_cell.angle_alpha   90.00
_cell.angle_beta   90.00
_cell.angle_gamma   90.00
#
_symmetry.space_group_name_H-M   'P 1'
#
loop_
_entity.id
_entity.type
_entity.pdbx_description
1 polymer ?
#
loop_
_entity_poly.entity_id
_entity_poly.type
_entity_poly.pdbx_seq_one_letter_code
_entity_poly.pdbx_strand_id
1 'polypeptide(L)'
;MGGLDAGPVHRSEHKFEPWENKTDAIVRLLSQPKRGPMMRIDELRRGIEEMGPGVYDELTYYERWIASIANILLEKGVITVDELGRKIEEVKARHVPASGSAKPAEG
;
A
#
# COMPACT_ATOMS: atom_id res chain seq x y z
N MET A 1 12.70 -5.81 -14.77
CA MET A 1 13.14 -5.33 -16.10
C MET A 1 13.50 -6.52 -16.98
N GLY A 2 13.02 -6.58 -18.23
CA GLY A 2 13.30 -7.70 -19.13
C GLY A 2 14.62 -7.53 -19.87
N GLY A 3 15.46 -8.57 -19.88
CA GLY A 3 16.72 -8.59 -20.66
C GLY A 3 17.89 -7.81 -20.06
N LEU A 4 17.74 -7.27 -18.84
CA LEU A 4 18.85 -6.61 -18.13
C LEU A 4 19.65 -7.61 -17.31
N ASP A 5 20.94 -7.34 -17.16
CA ASP A 5 21.79 -8.06 -16.21
C ASP A 5 21.27 -7.87 -14.78
N ALA A 6 21.21 -8.98 -14.06
CA ALA A 6 20.81 -9.01 -12.66
C ALA A 6 21.69 -10.00 -11.88
N GLY A 7 21.86 -9.74 -10.59
CA GLY A 7 22.54 -10.67 -9.69
C GLY A 7 21.76 -11.96 -9.46
N PRO A 8 22.32 -12.92 -8.70
CA PRO A 8 21.63 -14.14 -8.33
C PRO A 8 20.29 -13.87 -7.63
N VAL A 9 19.28 -14.70 -7.94
CA VAL A 9 17.95 -14.59 -7.31
C VAL A 9 18.02 -15.03 -5.85
N HIS A 10 17.62 -14.16 -4.92
CA HIS A 10 17.40 -14.53 -3.53
C HIS A 10 16.09 -15.31 -3.38
N ARG A 11 16.14 -16.54 -2.87
CA ARG A 11 15.01 -17.49 -2.84
C ARG A 11 14.36 -17.67 -1.46
N SER A 12 14.45 -16.69 -0.57
CA SER A 12 13.77 -16.76 0.73
C SER A 12 12.26 -16.63 0.58
N GLU A 13 11.52 -17.37 1.40
CA GLU A 13 10.09 -17.12 1.58
C GLU A 13 9.88 -15.80 2.34
N HIS A 14 8.89 -15.02 1.90
CA HIS A 14 8.43 -13.82 2.60
C HIS A 14 7.21 -14.17 3.43
N LYS A 15 7.25 -13.88 4.73
CA LYS A 15 6.07 -14.00 5.58
C LYS A 15 5.23 -12.74 5.44
N PHE A 16 4.01 -12.88 4.94
CA PHE A 16 3.13 -11.73 4.77
C PHE A 16 2.73 -11.11 6.10
N GLU A 17 2.91 -9.79 6.20
CA GLU A 17 2.39 -9.00 7.28
C GLU A 17 0.86 -8.89 7.16
N PRO A 18 0.13 -8.68 8.28
CA PRO A 18 -1.33 -8.57 8.24
C PRO A 18 -1.86 -7.48 7.30
N TRP A 19 -1.11 -6.40 7.10
CA TRP A 19 -1.51 -5.31 6.20
C TRP A 19 -1.35 -5.69 4.72
N GLU A 20 -0.35 -6.51 4.37
CA GLU A 20 -0.14 -7.00 3.01
C GLU A 20 -1.32 -7.90 2.56
N ASN A 21 -1.76 -8.78 3.46
CA ASN A 21 -2.96 -9.59 3.24
C ASN A 21 -4.22 -8.75 3.07
N LYS A 22 -4.34 -7.64 3.83
CA LYS A 22 -5.45 -6.69 3.67
C LYS A 22 -5.39 -5.98 2.31
N THR A 23 -4.21 -5.59 1.84
CA THR A 23 -4.01 -4.98 0.52
C THR A 23 -4.46 -5.93 -0.60
N ASP A 24 -4.09 -7.22 -0.54
CA ASP A 24 -4.58 -8.23 -1.50
C ASP A 24 -6.11 -8.34 -1.49
N ALA A 25 -6.71 -8.40 -0.30
CA ALA A 25 -8.17 -8.44 -0.15
C ALA A 25 -8.85 -7.20 -0.74
N ILE A 26 -8.29 -6.00 -0.53
CA ILE A 26 -8.77 -4.75 -1.13
C ILE A 26 -8.75 -4.83 -2.65
N VAL A 27 -7.65 -5.29 -3.26
CA VAL A 27 -7.56 -5.47 -4.73
C VAL A 27 -8.68 -6.38 -5.22
N ARG A 28 -8.87 -7.54 -4.59
CA ARG A 28 -9.92 -8.50 -4.97
C ARG A 28 -11.33 -7.91 -4.89
N LEU A 29 -11.60 -7.10 -3.87
CA LEU A 29 -12.90 -6.46 -3.68
C LEU A 29 -13.15 -5.38 -4.74
N LEU A 30 -12.16 -4.50 -4.96
CA LEU A 30 -12.28 -3.39 -5.92
C LEU A 30 -12.34 -3.88 -7.37
N SER A 31 -11.71 -5.02 -7.68
CA SER A 31 -11.66 -5.58 -9.03
C SER A 31 -12.69 -6.67 -9.31
N GLN A 32 -13.70 -6.85 -8.45
CA GLN A 32 -14.64 -7.96 -8.58
C GLN A 32 -15.59 -7.75 -9.77
N PRO A 33 -15.51 -8.58 -10.85
CA PRO A 33 -16.26 -8.30 -12.09
C PRO A 33 -17.78 -8.35 -11.93
N LYS A 34 -18.26 -9.25 -11.07
CA LYS A 34 -19.70 -9.48 -10.86
C LYS A 34 -20.43 -8.36 -10.10
N ARG A 35 -19.70 -7.40 -9.53
CA ARG A 35 -20.26 -6.32 -8.69
C ARG A 35 -20.12 -4.92 -9.29
N GLY A 36 -19.63 -4.82 -10.53
CA GLY A 36 -19.22 -3.54 -11.09
C GLY A 36 -17.86 -3.13 -10.49
N PRO A 37 -16.73 -3.48 -11.13
CA PRO A 37 -15.42 -3.22 -10.57
C PRO A 37 -15.16 -1.71 -10.47
N MET A 38 -14.73 -1.25 -9.29
CA MET A 38 -14.29 0.13 -9.07
C MET A 38 -12.90 0.38 -9.69
N MET A 39 -12.11 -0.69 -9.85
CA MET A 39 -10.78 -0.69 -10.44
C MET A 39 -10.57 -1.95 -11.29
N ARG A 40 -9.80 -1.84 -12.38
CA ARG A 40 -9.33 -2.97 -13.18
C ARG A 40 -7.85 -3.24 -12.94
N ILE A 41 -7.40 -4.46 -13.23
CA ILE A 41 -6.00 -4.86 -12.98
C ILE A 41 -5.02 -4.12 -13.91
N ASP A 42 -5.43 -3.79 -15.14
CA ASP A 42 -4.62 -2.94 -16.03
C ASP A 42 -4.43 -1.54 -15.46
N GLU A 43 -5.43 -0.97 -14.79
CA GLU A 43 -5.32 0.33 -14.12
C GLU A 43 -4.34 0.27 -12.95
N LEU A 44 -4.38 -0.80 -12.14
CA LEU A 44 -3.41 -1.05 -11.07
C LEU A 44 -1.98 -1.12 -11.62
N ARG A 45 -1.76 -1.87 -12.72
CA ARG A 45 -0.43 -1.98 -13.33
C ARG A 45 0.07 -0.65 -13.86
N ARG A 46 -0.79 0.08 -14.59
CA ARG A 46 -0.49 1.42 -15.08
C ARG A 46 -0.06 2.33 -13.94
N GLY A 47 -0.82 2.38 -12.85
CA GLY A 47 -0.50 3.25 -11.72
C GLY A 47 0.80 2.87 -11.00
N ILE A 48 1.20 1.60 -10.99
CA ILE A 48 2.49 1.17 -10.45
C ILE A 48 3.65 1.58 -11.38
N GLU A 49 3.47 1.42 -12.70
CA GLU A 49 4.47 1.76 -13.72
C GLU A 49 4.68 3.28 -13.83
N GLU A 50 3.65 4.08 -13.57
CA GLU A 50 3.68 5.54 -13.58
C GLU A 50 4.37 6.18 -12.36
N MET A 51 4.70 5.42 -11.30
CA MET A 51 5.35 5.95 -10.09
C MET A 51 6.77 6.50 -10.34
N GLY A 52 7.35 6.19 -11.49
CA GLY A 52 8.71 6.57 -11.83
C GLY A 52 9.77 5.71 -11.12
N PRO A 53 11.02 5.73 -11.61
CA PRO A 53 12.05 4.78 -11.18
C PRO A 53 12.43 4.90 -9.70
N GLY A 54 12.45 6.12 -9.13
CA GLY A 54 12.82 6.30 -7.71
C GLY A 54 11.85 5.63 -6.74
N VAL A 55 10.55 5.92 -6.88
CA VAL A 55 9.51 5.36 -6.01
C VAL A 55 9.33 3.86 -6.26
N TYR A 56 9.50 3.40 -7.50
CA TYR A 56 9.42 1.99 -7.83
C TYR A 56 10.51 1.18 -7.13
N ASP A 57 11.73 1.70 -6.98
CA ASP A 57 12.82 0.96 -6.34
C ASP A 57 12.78 1.04 -4.80
N GLU A 58 12.25 2.13 -4.24
CA GLU A 58 12.17 2.35 -2.79
C GLU A 58 10.99 1.64 -2.12
N LEU A 59 9.84 1.53 -2.81
CA LEU A 59 8.65 0.89 -2.22
C LEU A 59 8.72 -0.64 -2.34
N THR A 60 8.26 -1.33 -1.31
CA THR A 60 7.99 -2.78 -1.37
C THR A 60 6.82 -3.09 -2.30
N TYR A 61 6.65 -4.37 -2.65
CA TYR A 61 5.62 -4.82 -3.59
C TYR A 61 4.19 -4.36 -3.21
N TYR A 62 3.79 -4.55 -1.95
CA TYR A 62 2.45 -4.17 -1.49
C TYR A 62 2.30 -2.67 -1.22
N GLU A 63 3.39 -1.94 -0.95
CA GLU A 63 3.36 -0.47 -0.87
C GLU A 63 3.03 0.15 -2.23
N ARG A 64 3.61 -0.37 -3.31
CA ARG A 64 3.26 0.06 -4.68
C ARG A 64 1.80 -0.22 -5.00
N TRP A 65 1.27 -1.37 -4.55
CA TRP A 65 -0.13 -1.70 -4.76
C TRP A 65 -1.07 -0.73 -4.04
N ILE A 66 -0.87 -0.50 -2.74
CA ILE A 66 -1.79 0.37 -1.98
C ILE A 66 -1.69 1.84 -2.43
N ALA A 67 -0.51 2.32 -2.82
CA ALA A 67 -0.34 3.64 -3.40
C ALA A 67 -1.06 3.79 -4.75
N SER A 68 -0.92 2.80 -5.64
CA SER A 68 -1.66 2.80 -6.92
C SER A 68 -3.17 2.73 -6.72
N ILE A 69 -3.66 1.90 -5.79
CA ILE A 69 -5.09 1.84 -5.43
C ILE A 69 -5.59 3.20 -4.96
N ALA A 70 -4.87 3.87 -4.05
CA ALA A 70 -5.26 5.17 -3.54
C ALA A 70 -5.38 6.21 -4.67
N ASN A 71 -4.40 6.25 -5.57
CA ASN A 71 -4.42 7.15 -6.73
C ASN A 71 -5.61 6.88 -7.65
N ILE A 72 -5.90 5.61 -7.97
CA ILE A 72 -7.04 5.25 -8.83
C ILE A 72 -8.38 5.65 -8.21
N LEU A 73 -8.55 5.47 -6.90
CA LEU A 73 -9.79 5.85 -6.21
C LEU A 73 -9.96 7.37 -6.16
N LEU A 74 -8.88 8.14 -6.04
CA LEU A 74 -8.87 9.60 -6.14
C LEU A 74 -9.19 10.07 -7.57
N GLU A 75 -8.53 9.51 -8.58
CA GLU A 75 -8.75 9.82 -10.01
C GLU A 75 -10.21 9.61 -10.41
N LYS A 76 -10.84 8.56 -9.89
CA LYS A 76 -12.24 8.23 -10.16
C LYS A 76 -13.24 8.93 -9.24
N GLY A 77 -12.77 9.72 -8.27
CA GLY A 77 -13.62 10.41 -7.30
C GLY A 77 -14.40 9.49 -6.37
N VAL A 78 -13.96 8.23 -6.19
CA VAL A 78 -14.55 7.30 -5.21
C VAL A 78 -14.25 7.76 -3.79
N ILE A 79 -13.07 8.35 -3.59
CA ILE A 79 -12.68 9.10 -2.40
C ILE A 79 -12.09 10.44 -2.82
N THR A 80 -12.12 11.40 -1.92
CA THR A 80 -11.48 12.71 -2.09
C THR A 80 -10.15 12.80 -1.34
N VAL A 81 -9.30 13.75 -1.75
CA VAL A 81 -8.01 14.03 -1.07
C VAL A 81 -8.24 14.38 0.40
N ASP A 82 -9.30 15.14 0.70
CA ASP A 82 -9.68 15.54 2.04
C ASP A 82 -10.15 14.36 2.90
N GLU A 83 -10.97 13.45 2.36
CA GLU A 83 -11.37 12.22 3.06
C GLU A 83 -10.18 11.31 3.37
N LEU A 84 -9.28 11.14 2.39
CA LEU A 84 -8.06 10.34 2.58
C LEU A 84 -7.16 10.97 3.64
N GLY A 85 -6.93 12.29 3.56
CA GLY A 85 -6.11 13.03 4.52
C GLY A 85 -6.66 12.94 5.94
N ARG A 86 -7.96 13.22 6.14
CA ARG A 86 -8.62 13.07 7.44
C ARG A 86 -8.49 11.64 7.98
N LYS A 87 -8.66 10.63 7.12
CA LYS A 87 -8.58 9.24 7.57
C LYS A 87 -7.17 8.84 7.98
N ILE A 88 -6.15 9.33 7.27
CA ILE A 88 -4.75 9.12 7.63
C ILE A 88 -4.46 9.71 9.02
N GLU A 89 -4.91 10.94 9.29
CA GLU A 89 -4.70 11.56 10.61
C GLU A 89 -5.48 10.84 11.72
N GLU A 90 -6.71 10.41 11.47
CA GLU A 90 -7.49 9.60 12.41
C GLU A 90 -6.77 8.27 12.75
N VAL A 91 -6.23 7.59 11.74
CA VAL A 91 -5.48 6.34 11.94
C VAL A 91 -4.18 6.60 12.68
N LYS A 92 -3.43 7.66 12.35
CA LYS A 92 -2.21 8.05 13.08
C LYS A 92 -2.51 8.31 14.55
N ALA A 93 -3.51 9.13 14.85
CA ALA A 93 -3.92 9.46 16.21
C ALA A 93 -4.28 8.22 17.03
N ARG A 94 -4.93 7.22 16.42
CA ARG A 94 -5.25 5.94 17.06
C ARG A 94 -4.01 5.11 17.44
N HIS A 95 -2.92 5.27 16.70
CA HIS A 95 -1.68 4.52 16.88
C HIS A 95 -0.58 5.32 17.59
N VAL A 96 -0.85 6.56 18.03
CA VAL A 96 0.04 7.25 18.97
C VAL A 96 0.01 6.47 20.28
N PRO A 97 1.10 5.82 20.71
CA PRO A 97 1.12 5.20 22.03
C PRO A 97 0.98 6.32 23.07
N ALA A 98 0.13 6.13 24.07
CA ALA A 98 0.08 7.03 25.21
C ALA A 98 1.49 7.11 25.83
N SER A 99 2.17 8.24 25.67
CA SER A 99 3.46 8.44 26.30
C SER A 99 3.25 8.51 27.82
N GLY A 100 3.86 7.59 28.57
CA GLY A 100 4.07 7.80 30.01
C GLY A 100 3.89 6.56 30.90
N SER A 101 4.89 5.69 30.92
CA SER A 101 5.31 5.10 32.19
C SER A 101 6.83 4.99 32.18
N ALA A 102 7.47 6.04 32.71
CA ALA A 102 8.88 5.98 33.09
C ALA A 102 9.05 4.83 34.10
N LYS A 103 9.90 3.87 33.77
CA LYS A 103 10.31 2.82 34.70
C LYS A 103 11.21 3.47 35.77
N PRO A 104 10.96 3.30 37.08
CA PRO A 104 11.84 3.87 38.09
C PRO A 104 13.20 3.16 38.02
N ALA A 105 14.26 3.95 38.16
CA ALA A 105 15.62 3.45 38.33
C ALA A 105 15.75 2.86 39.74
N GLU A 106 16.12 1.60 39.83
CA GLU A 106 16.62 0.99 41.06
C GLU A 106 18.13 0.83 40.93
N GLY A 107 18.83 1.36 41.92
CA GLY A 107 20.29 1.31 42.08
C GLY A 107 20.73 0.29 43.12
#